data_AF-A0A8T1V6E1-F1
#
_entry.id   AF-A0A8T1V6E1-F1
#
_cell.length_a   1.000
_cell.length_b   1.000
_cell.length_c   1.000
_cell.angle_alpha   90.00
_cell.angle_beta   90.00
_cell.angle_gamma   90.00
#
_symmetry.space_group_name_H-M   'P 1'
#
loop_
_entity.id
_entity.type
_entity.pdbx_description
1 polymer ?
#
loop_
_entity_poly.entity_id
_entity_poly.type
_entity_poly.pdbx_seq_one_letter_code
_entity_poly.pdbx_strand_id
1 'polypeptide(L)'
;MNYRTCTEADLRLDIDNVKWYTLSLVASLSEEFMREFADKLNWFLMSRHQVLPESLISEFDYLVDWNAISEYQTLSVEFIHRNCNWLTYCDNIIRCIHEGNDKFPIVITEHVDRKMTKWINYALSPRPSNNPIEHALNMRRLDRKSVLIRMQHRMHWIQKRGAIEASIDE
;
A
#
# COMPACT_ATOMS: atom_id res chain seq x y z
N MET A 1 -24.02 -7.74 -24.27
CA MET A 1 -23.34 -8.83 -23.55
C MET A 1 -23.56 -8.62 -22.06
N ASN A 2 -23.98 -9.66 -21.31
CA ASN A 2 -24.03 -9.59 -19.85
C ASN A 2 -22.71 -10.11 -19.29
N TYR A 3 -21.82 -9.20 -18.89
CA TYR A 3 -20.46 -9.56 -18.44
C TYR A 3 -20.40 -10.35 -17.13
N ARG A 4 -21.51 -10.47 -16.39
CA ARG A 4 -21.57 -11.31 -15.17
C ARG A 4 -21.86 -12.78 -15.45
N THR A 5 -22.44 -13.10 -16.61
CA THR A 5 -22.86 -14.47 -16.97
C THR A 5 -22.20 -14.97 -18.25
N CYS A 6 -21.46 -14.11 -18.94
CA CYS A 6 -20.70 -14.40 -20.14
C CYS A 6 -19.47 -15.24 -19.82
N THR A 7 -19.16 -16.25 -20.64
CA THR A 7 -17.93 -17.03 -20.49
C THR A 7 -16.75 -16.31 -21.14
N GLU A 8 -15.54 -16.68 -20.76
CA GLU A 8 -14.33 -16.16 -21.42
C GLU A 8 -14.20 -16.60 -22.88
N ALA A 9 -14.77 -17.75 -23.24
CA ALA A 9 -14.83 -18.19 -24.63
C ALA A 9 -15.67 -17.22 -25.47
N ASP A 10 -16.81 -16.78 -24.94
CA ASP A 10 -17.65 -15.78 -25.61
C ASP A 10 -16.91 -14.43 -25.78
N LEU A 11 -16.09 -14.04 -24.80
CA LEU A 11 -15.27 -12.81 -24.88
C LEU A 11 -14.19 -12.90 -25.96
N ARG A 12 -13.59 -14.09 -26.16
CA ARG A 12 -12.58 -14.31 -27.20
C ARG A 12 -13.18 -14.32 -28.61
N LEU A 13 -14.44 -14.74 -28.76
CA LEU A 13 -15.12 -14.75 -30.05
C LEU A 13 -15.41 -13.34 -30.60
N ASP A 14 -15.52 -12.34 -29.74
CA ASP A 14 -15.88 -10.97 -30.12
C ASP A 14 -15.01 -9.92 -29.42
N ILE A 15 -13.69 -10.13 -29.48
CA ILE A 15 -12.72 -9.36 -28.70
C ILE A 15 -12.72 -7.86 -29.01
N ASP A 16 -13.04 -7.49 -30.25
CA ASP A 16 -13.04 -6.11 -30.72
C ASP A 16 -14.22 -5.30 -30.16
N ASN A 17 -15.31 -5.97 -29.76
CA ASN A 17 -16.49 -5.32 -29.18
C ASN A 17 -16.57 -5.47 -27.66
N VAL A 18 -15.56 -6.06 -27.01
CA VAL A 18 -15.49 -6.16 -25.56
C VAL A 18 -15.34 -4.78 -24.93
N LYS A 19 -16.27 -4.43 -24.02
CA LYS A 19 -16.15 -3.23 -23.18
C LYS A 19 -15.24 -3.52 -22.00
N TRP A 20 -13.93 -3.40 -22.21
CA TRP A 20 -12.88 -3.71 -21.23
C TRP A 20 -13.08 -3.04 -19.87
N TYR A 21 -13.47 -1.76 -19.85
CA TYR A 21 -13.78 -1.05 -18.60
C TYR A 21 -14.87 -1.75 -17.79
N THR A 22 -15.98 -2.13 -18.43
CA THR A 22 -17.09 -2.82 -17.75
C THR A 22 -16.66 -4.23 -17.34
N LEU A 23 -15.90 -4.92 -18.18
CA LEU A 23 -15.40 -6.25 -17.89
C LEU A 23 -14.53 -6.26 -16.64
N SER A 24 -13.57 -5.33 -16.53
CA SER A 24 -12.68 -5.18 -15.37
C SER A 24 -13.43 -4.91 -14.06
N LEU A 25 -14.64 -4.34 -14.13
CA LEU A 25 -15.43 -4.00 -12.95
C LEU A 25 -16.29 -5.16 -12.43
N VAL A 26 -16.84 -6.01 -13.31
CA VAL A 26 -17.96 -6.90 -12.94
C VAL A 26 -17.76 -8.38 -13.22
N ALA A 27 -16.78 -8.76 -14.05
CA ALA A 27 -16.62 -10.14 -14.48
C ALA A 27 -15.63 -10.91 -13.60
N SER A 28 -15.93 -12.17 -13.31
CA SER A 28 -14.97 -13.10 -12.70
C SER A 28 -14.07 -13.66 -13.80
N LEU A 29 -12.83 -13.19 -13.87
CA LEU A 29 -11.83 -13.60 -14.85
C LEU A 29 -10.86 -14.61 -14.23
N SER A 30 -10.39 -15.57 -15.02
CA SER A 30 -9.29 -16.47 -14.67
C SER A 30 -7.95 -15.76 -14.74
N GLU A 31 -6.95 -16.28 -14.02
CA GLU A 31 -5.57 -15.76 -14.09
C GLU A 31 -5.01 -15.80 -15.51
N GLU A 32 -5.29 -16.87 -16.26
CA GLU A 32 -4.84 -17.02 -17.64
C GLU A 32 -5.40 -15.93 -18.55
N PHE A 33 -6.70 -15.66 -18.45
CA PHE A 33 -7.34 -14.59 -19.21
C PHE A 33 -6.79 -13.21 -18.82
N MET A 34 -6.59 -12.97 -17.53
CA MET A 34 -6.01 -11.72 -17.04
C MET A 34 -4.60 -11.46 -17.59
N ARG A 35 -3.79 -12.52 -17.73
CA ARG A 35 -2.46 -12.45 -18.34
C ARG A 35 -2.52 -12.20 -19.83
N GLU A 36 -3.38 -12.93 -20.53
CA GLU A 36 -3.56 -12.82 -21.99
C GLU A 36 -3.97 -11.41 -22.42
N PHE A 37 -4.83 -10.75 -21.63
CA PHE A 37 -5.38 -9.43 -21.94
C PHE A 37 -4.97 -8.33 -20.95
N ALA A 38 -3.80 -8.50 -20.33
CA ALA A 38 -3.26 -7.55 -19.35
C ALA A 38 -3.17 -6.11 -19.90
N ASP A 39 -2.89 -5.94 -21.19
CA ASP A 39 -2.79 -4.65 -21.86
C ASP A 39 -4.13 -3.93 -22.03
N LYS A 40 -5.24 -4.68 -22.06
CA LYS A 40 -6.59 -4.14 -22.27
C LYS A 40 -7.36 -3.92 -20.98
N LEU A 41 -7.04 -4.66 -19.93
CA LEU A 41 -7.71 -4.56 -18.63
C LEU A 41 -7.37 -3.26 -17.90
N ASN A 42 -8.37 -2.68 -17.22
CA ASN A 42 -8.16 -1.52 -16.36
C ASN A 42 -7.69 -1.95 -14.98
N TRP A 43 -6.39 -1.94 -14.75
CA TRP A 43 -5.77 -2.42 -13.51
C TRP A 43 -6.20 -1.68 -12.25
N PHE A 44 -6.52 -0.38 -12.34
CA PHE A 44 -7.09 0.36 -11.21
C PHE A 44 -8.43 -0.22 -10.76
N LEU A 45 -9.33 -0.53 -11.70
CA LEU A 45 -10.59 -1.19 -11.38
C LEU A 45 -10.39 -2.62 -10.90
N MET A 46 -9.47 -3.35 -11.53
CA MET A 46 -9.13 -4.73 -11.14
C MET A 46 -8.64 -4.77 -9.68
N SER A 47 -7.73 -3.87 -9.30
CA SER A 47 -7.18 -3.80 -7.93
C SER A 47 -8.23 -3.55 -6.86
N ARG A 48 -9.33 -2.88 -7.20
CA ARG A 48 -10.39 -2.52 -6.25
C ARG A 48 -11.54 -3.52 -6.20
N HIS A 49 -11.93 -4.06 -7.34
CA HIS A 49 -13.21 -4.76 -7.48
C HIS A 49 -13.08 -6.25 -7.75
N GLN A 50 -11.92 -6.70 -8.25
CA GLN A 50 -11.68 -8.12 -8.52
C GLN A 50 -10.91 -8.77 -7.38
N VAL A 51 -10.98 -10.10 -7.29
CA VAL A 51 -10.09 -10.88 -6.43
C VAL A 51 -8.83 -11.18 -7.23
N LEU A 52 -7.73 -10.51 -6.87
CA LEU A 52 -6.45 -10.67 -7.55
C LEU A 52 -5.55 -11.63 -6.78
N PRO A 53 -5.12 -12.74 -7.40
CA PRO A 53 -4.13 -13.62 -6.81
C PRO A 53 -2.80 -12.90 -6.60
N GLU A 54 -2.10 -13.21 -5.50
CA GLU A 54 -0.82 -12.58 -5.16
C GLU A 54 0.26 -12.80 -6.24
N SER A 55 0.20 -13.91 -6.97
CA SER A 55 1.03 -14.19 -8.15
C SER A 55 0.85 -13.10 -9.21
N LEU A 56 -0.40 -12.75 -9.52
CA LEU A 56 -0.77 -11.75 -10.51
C LEU A 56 -0.37 -10.34 -10.04
N ILE A 57 -0.60 -10.02 -8.76
CA ILE A 57 -0.22 -8.72 -8.18
C ILE A 57 1.31 -8.54 -8.26
N SER A 58 2.08 -9.59 -7.98
CA SER A 58 3.55 -9.53 -8.05
C SER A 58 4.07 -9.33 -9.47
N GLU A 59 3.39 -9.93 -10.45
CA GLU A 59 3.82 -9.87 -11.84
C GLU A 59 3.48 -8.55 -12.54
N PHE A 60 2.35 -7.96 -12.17
CA PHE A 60 1.87 -6.69 -12.70
C PHE A 60 1.96 -5.58 -11.65
N ASP A 61 3.00 -5.62 -10.81
CA ASP A 61 3.24 -4.72 -9.69
C ASP A 61 3.28 -3.22 -10.08
N TYR A 62 3.68 -2.94 -11.32
CA TYR A 62 3.75 -1.62 -11.93
C TYR A 62 2.42 -1.13 -12.51
N LEU A 63 1.41 -1.98 -12.65
CA LEU A 63 0.09 -1.65 -13.19
C LEU A 63 -0.97 -1.54 -12.09
N VAL A 64 -0.83 -2.30 -11.01
CA VAL A 64 -1.79 -2.33 -9.90
C VAL A 64 -1.75 -1.03 -9.08
N ASP A 65 -2.91 -0.64 -8.54
CA ASP A 65 -2.98 0.43 -7.56
C ASP A 65 -2.77 -0.12 -6.15
N TRP A 66 -1.58 0.11 -5.59
CA TRP A 66 -1.20 -0.38 -4.26
C TRP A 66 -2.08 0.15 -3.11
N ASN A 67 -2.72 1.33 -3.25
CA ASN A 67 -3.71 1.80 -2.27
C ASN A 67 -4.96 0.93 -2.33
N ALA A 68 -5.44 0.64 -3.55
CA ALA A 68 -6.59 -0.23 -3.73
C ALA A 68 -6.29 -1.67 -3.29
N ILE A 69 -5.11 -2.19 -3.64
CA ILE A 69 -4.66 -3.53 -3.23
C ILE A 69 -4.70 -3.68 -1.71
N SER A 70 -4.09 -2.74 -0.99
CA SER A 70 -4.05 -2.80 0.48
C SER A 70 -5.41 -2.55 1.14
N GLU A 71 -6.32 -1.81 0.51
CA GLU A 71 -7.64 -1.53 1.08
C GLU A 71 -8.62 -2.68 0.87
N TYR A 72 -8.65 -3.25 -0.35
CA TYR A 72 -9.71 -4.13 -0.82
C TYR A 72 -9.31 -5.61 -0.97
N GLN A 73 -8.01 -5.91 -1.10
CA GLN A 73 -7.56 -7.30 -1.25
C GLN A 73 -7.23 -7.94 0.11
N THR A 74 -7.40 -9.26 0.19
CA THR A 74 -6.90 -10.07 1.29
C THR A 74 -5.49 -10.53 0.95
N LEU A 75 -4.50 -10.08 1.71
CA LEU A 75 -3.08 -10.38 1.49
C LEU A 75 -2.53 -11.22 2.65
N SER A 76 -1.67 -12.18 2.32
CA SER A 76 -0.90 -12.97 3.28
C SER A 76 0.16 -12.12 3.98
N VAL A 77 0.55 -12.54 5.19
CA VAL A 77 1.59 -11.86 5.96
C VAL A 77 2.93 -11.91 5.20
N GLU A 78 3.22 -13.03 4.55
CA GLU A 78 4.43 -13.24 3.74
C GLU A 78 4.48 -12.29 2.55
N PHE A 79 3.35 -12.11 1.86
CA PHE A 79 3.25 -11.16 0.74
C PHE A 79 3.44 -9.73 1.21
N ILE A 80 2.78 -9.35 2.31
CA ILE A 80 2.93 -8.04 2.93
C ILE A 80 4.39 -7.79 3.31
N HIS A 81 5.05 -8.78 3.92
CA HIS A 81 6.46 -8.68 4.32
C HIS A 81 7.36 -8.44 3.10
N ARG A 82 7.17 -9.22 2.04
CA ARG A 82 7.96 -9.11 0.79
C ARG A 82 7.76 -7.77 0.09
N ASN A 83 6.52 -7.29 0.07
CA ASN A 83 6.11 -6.09 -0.67
C ASN A 83 5.97 -4.84 0.22
N CYS A 84 6.52 -4.89 1.45
CA CYS A 84 6.38 -3.81 2.42
C CYS A 84 6.85 -2.46 1.88
N ASN A 85 7.85 -2.43 0.99
CA ASN A 85 8.34 -1.20 0.37
C ASN A 85 7.24 -0.44 -0.39
N TRP A 86 6.46 -1.11 -1.23
CA TRP A 86 5.37 -0.48 -1.98
C TRP A 86 4.22 -0.10 -1.05
N LEU A 87 3.88 -1.01 -0.14
CA LEU A 87 2.82 -0.82 0.85
C LEU A 87 3.10 0.34 1.83
N THR A 88 4.37 0.66 2.12
CA THR A 88 4.72 1.78 3.02
C THR A 88 4.34 3.15 2.46
N TYR A 89 4.07 3.26 1.16
CA TYR A 89 3.62 4.50 0.52
C TYR A 89 2.10 4.59 0.37
N CYS A 90 1.35 3.58 0.81
CA CYS A 90 -0.10 3.61 0.70
C CYS A 90 -0.73 4.49 1.79
N ASP A 91 -1.59 5.42 1.39
CA ASP A 91 -2.22 6.40 2.28
C ASP A 91 -3.12 5.73 3.33
N ASN A 92 -3.80 4.66 2.94
CA ASN A 92 -4.64 3.86 3.82
C ASN A 92 -3.83 3.14 4.91
N ILE A 93 -2.63 2.66 4.60
CA ILE A 93 -1.72 2.00 5.56
C ILE A 93 -1.21 3.04 6.56
N ILE A 94 -0.80 4.21 6.07
CA ILE A 94 -0.41 5.35 6.90
C ILE A 94 -1.56 5.73 7.85
N ARG A 95 -2.79 5.81 7.33
CA ARG A 95 -4.00 6.09 8.12
C ARG A 95 -4.27 5.01 9.16
N CYS A 96 -4.20 3.72 8.81
CA CYS A 96 -4.39 2.62 9.75
C CYS A 96 -3.37 2.66 10.90
N ILE A 97 -2.11 2.99 10.62
CA ILE A 97 -1.07 3.16 11.64
C ILE A 97 -1.42 4.35 12.56
N HIS A 98 -1.91 5.47 12.02
CA HIS A 98 -2.34 6.62 12.82
C HIS A 98 -3.55 6.32 13.70
N GLU A 99 -4.51 5.54 13.20
CA GLU A 99 -5.74 5.17 13.89
C GLU A 99 -5.57 3.99 14.87
N GLY A 100 -4.40 3.37 14.93
CA GLY A 100 -4.13 2.20 15.78
C GLY A 100 -4.90 0.96 15.35
N ASN A 101 -5.12 0.79 14.05
CA ASN A 101 -5.87 -0.33 13.49
C ASN A 101 -4.96 -1.52 13.20
N ASP A 102 -5.27 -2.68 13.79
CA ASP A 102 -4.50 -3.94 13.69
C ASP A 102 -4.63 -4.65 12.32
N LYS A 103 -5.29 -4.04 11.32
CA LYS A 103 -5.46 -4.63 9.98
C LYS A 103 -4.13 -4.99 9.31
N PHE A 104 -3.03 -4.31 9.63
CA PHE A 104 -1.72 -4.57 9.03
C PHE A 104 -0.70 -5.09 10.05
N PRO A 105 0.14 -6.08 9.68
CA PRO A 105 1.12 -6.67 10.59
C PRO A 105 2.16 -5.65 11.07
N ILE A 106 2.71 -5.90 12.27
CA ILE A 106 3.77 -5.10 12.91
C ILE A 106 4.96 -4.82 11.97
N VAL A 107 5.22 -5.71 11.01
CA VAL A 107 6.29 -5.59 10.02
C VAL A 107 6.19 -4.32 9.17
N ILE A 108 4.98 -3.87 8.81
CA ILE A 108 4.82 -2.65 8.03
C ILE A 108 5.18 -1.44 8.91
N THR A 109 4.69 -1.43 10.15
CA THR A 109 4.99 -0.40 11.15
C THR A 109 6.50 -0.29 11.40
N GLU A 110 7.18 -1.40 11.65
CA GLU A 110 8.64 -1.43 11.82
C GLU A 110 9.40 -0.96 10.57
N HIS A 111 8.92 -1.31 9.38
CA HIS A 111 9.56 -0.88 8.14
C HIS A 111 9.40 0.64 7.92
N VAL A 112 8.21 1.18 8.16
CA VAL A 112 7.95 2.63 8.14
C VAL A 112 8.85 3.33 9.16
N ASP A 113 8.91 2.83 10.39
CA ASP A 113 9.73 3.40 11.47
C ASP A 113 11.23 3.36 11.16
N ARG A 114 11.73 2.29 10.56
CA ARG A 114 13.13 2.16 10.15
C ARG A 114 13.48 3.14 9.01
N LYS A 115 12.63 3.26 7.98
CA LYS A 115 12.83 4.26 6.92
C LYS A 115 12.78 5.68 7.48
N MET A 116 11.82 5.94 8.37
CA MET A 116 11.68 7.23 9.04
C MET A 116 12.87 7.54 9.93
N THR A 117 13.41 6.56 10.66
CA THR A 117 14.62 6.72 11.47
C THR A 117 15.85 7.03 10.61
N LYS A 118 16.02 6.35 9.48
CA LYS A 118 17.09 6.67 8.52
C LYS A 118 16.96 8.09 7.98
N TRP A 119 15.75 8.52 7.65
CA TRP A 119 15.48 9.88 7.18
C TRP A 119 15.75 10.92 8.27
N ILE A 120 15.29 10.70 9.51
CA ILE A 120 15.54 11.59 10.65
C ILE A 120 17.04 11.73 10.88
N ASN A 121 17.78 10.62 10.91
CA ASN A 121 19.23 10.64 11.10
C ASN A 121 19.95 11.40 9.97
N TYR A 122 19.47 11.27 8.73
CA TYR A 122 19.98 12.03 7.59
C TYR A 122 19.65 13.52 7.68
N ALA A 123 18.43 13.89 8.09
CA ALA A 123 17.99 15.27 8.26
C ALA A 123 18.72 15.98 9.41
N LEU A 124 19.05 15.25 10.48
CA LEU A 124 19.80 15.73 11.64
C LEU A 124 21.32 15.65 11.44
N SER A 125 21.80 15.03 10.37
CA SER A 125 23.24 15.00 10.06
C SER A 125 23.73 16.42 9.74
N PRO A 126 24.83 16.88 10.35
CA PRO A 126 25.34 18.21 10.10
C PRO A 126 25.84 18.29 8.64
N ARG A 127 25.10 19.00 7.79
CA ARG A 127 25.58 19.34 6.44
C ARG A 127 26.32 20.66 6.45
N PRO A 128 27.38 20.80 5.63
CA PRO A 128 27.96 22.10 5.37
C PRO A 128 26.92 22.94 4.61
N SER A 129 26.43 24.02 5.25
CA SER A 129 25.81 25.21 4.65
C SER A 129 24.29 25.37 4.48
N ASN A 130 23.38 24.44 4.81
CA ASN A 130 21.93 24.75 4.77
C ASN A 130 21.21 24.42 6.08
N ASN A 131 20.51 25.42 6.63
CA ASN A 131 19.77 25.35 7.89
C ASN A 131 18.70 24.23 7.81
N PRO A 132 18.77 23.18 8.66
CA PRO A 132 17.82 22.06 8.66
C PRO A 132 16.36 22.51 8.81
N ILE A 133 16.13 23.63 9.50
CA ILE A 133 14.80 24.21 9.71
C ILE A 133 14.25 24.80 8.40
N GLU A 134 15.09 25.44 7.59
CA GLU A 134 14.72 26.03 6.30
C GLU A 134 14.40 24.97 5.24
N HIS A 135 15.18 23.88 5.22
CA HIS A 135 14.89 22.72 4.37
C HIS A 135 13.58 22.04 4.78
N ALA A 136 13.33 21.89 6.09
CA ALA A 136 12.06 21.40 6.60
C ALA A 136 10.90 22.36 6.32
N LEU A 137 11.13 23.69 6.28
CA LEU A 137 10.16 24.75 5.94
C LEU A 137 9.75 24.72 4.46
N ASN A 138 10.66 24.32 3.58
CA ASN A 138 10.41 24.23 2.15
C ASN A 138 9.69 22.94 1.71
N MET A 139 9.44 21.99 2.62
CA MET A 139 8.61 20.82 2.35
C MET A 139 7.12 21.17 2.43
N ARG A 140 6.33 20.70 1.44
CA ARG A 140 4.90 21.03 1.31
C ARG A 140 4.15 20.71 2.62
N ARG A 141 3.16 21.55 2.97
CA ARG A 141 2.39 21.55 4.23
C ARG A 141 1.89 20.18 4.72
N LEU A 142 1.65 19.22 3.82
CA LEU A 142 1.19 17.86 4.12
C LEU A 142 2.28 16.97 4.75
N ASP A 143 3.55 17.16 4.41
CA ASP A 143 4.67 16.38 4.96
C ASP A 143 5.01 16.78 6.39
N ARG A 144 4.89 18.07 6.73
CA ARG A 144 5.18 18.57 8.09
C ARG A 144 4.25 18.04 9.16
N LYS A 145 2.93 18.07 8.91
CA LYS A 145 1.94 17.50 9.85
C LYS A 145 2.16 16.00 10.01
N SER A 146 2.42 15.31 8.90
CA SER A 146 2.69 13.88 8.89
C SER A 146 3.96 13.54 9.68
N VAL A 147 5.03 14.33 9.55
CA VAL A 147 6.28 14.15 10.30
C VAL A 147 6.09 14.42 11.79
N LEU A 148 5.42 15.52 12.17
CA LEU A 148 5.21 15.87 13.59
C LEU A 148 4.34 14.83 14.32
N ILE A 149 3.25 14.41 13.68
CA ILE A 149 2.33 13.40 14.22
C ILE A 149 3.06 12.07 14.38
N ARG A 150 3.84 11.65 13.38
CA ARG A 150 4.62 10.41 13.48
C ARG A 150 5.72 10.47 14.54
N MET A 151 6.34 11.63 14.78
CA MET A 151 7.25 11.83 15.92
C MET A 151 6.51 11.71 17.25
N GLN A 152 5.31 12.28 17.37
CA GLN A 152 4.47 12.15 18.58
C GLN A 152 4.02 10.70 18.82
N HIS A 153 3.63 9.97 17.78
CA HIS A 153 3.28 8.55 17.88
C HIS A 153 4.48 7.70 18.31
N ARG A 154 5.67 7.95 17.76
CA ARG A 154 6.89 7.27 18.18
C ARG A 154 7.22 7.54 19.64
N MET A 155 7.08 8.78 20.11
CA MET A 155 7.26 9.09 21.54
C MET A 155 6.22 8.39 22.42
N HIS A 156 4.95 8.39 22.00
CA HIS A 156 3.88 7.69 22.73
C HIS A 156 4.13 6.17 22.79
N TRP A 157 4.59 5.56 21.70
CA TRP A 157 4.89 4.14 21.64
C TRP A 157 6.12 3.76 22.48
N ILE A 158 7.18 4.58 22.46
CA ILE A 158 8.34 4.42 23.35
C ILE A 158 7.92 4.51 24.83
N GLN A 159 7.05 5.46 25.16
CA GLN A 159 6.49 5.60 26.51
C GLN A 159 5.65 4.39 26.93
N LYS A 160 4.80 3.89 26.01
CA LYS A 160 3.94 2.73 26.26
C LYS A 160 4.74 1.43 26.42
N ARG A 161 5.79 1.25 25.61
CA ARG A 161 6.72 0.13 25.72
C ARG A 161 7.52 0.17 27.03
N GLY A 162 8.04 1.34 27.40
CA GLY A 162 8.72 1.51 28.69
C GLY A 162 7.79 1.26 29.89
N ALA A 163 6.50 1.59 29.79
CA ALA A 163 5.52 1.29 30.82
C ALA A 163 5.15 -0.21 30.92
N ILE A 164 5.15 -0.93 29.80
CA ILE A 164 4.93 -2.39 29.77
C ILE A 164 6.14 -3.13 30.34
N GLU A 165 7.37 -2.72 29.98
CA GLU A 165 8.61 -3.30 30.50
C GLU A 165 8.74 -3.04 32.03
N ALA A 166 8.38 -1.85 32.51
CA ALA A 166 8.37 -1.54 33.95
C ALA A 166 7.30 -2.29 34.77
N SER A 167 6.21 -2.77 34.13
CA SER A 167 5.14 -3.55 34.78
C SER A 167 5.46 -5.04 34.88
N ILE A 168 6.50 -5.51 34.19
CA ILE A 168 6.95 -6.92 34.19
C ILE A 168 8.04 -7.13 35.26
N ASP A 169 8.69 -6.04 35.70
CA ASP A 169 9.75 -6.03 36.70
C ASP A 169 9.25 -5.70 38.14
N GLU A 170 7.92 -5.62 38.37
CA GLU A 170 7.24 -5.55 39.68
C GLU A 170 6.53 -6.87 40.04
#